data_AF-A0A924G7Z8-F1
#
_entry.id   AF-A0A924G7Z8-F1
#
_cell.length_a   1.000
_cell.length_b   1.000
_cell.length_c   1.000
_cell.angle_alpha   90.00
_cell.angle_beta   90.00
_cell.angle_gamma   90.00
#
_symmetry.space_group_name_H-M   'P 1'
#
loop_
_entity.id
_entity.type
_entity.pdbx_description
1 polymer ?
#
loop_
_entity_poly.entity_id
_entity_poly.type
_entity_poly.pdbx_seq_one_letter_code
_entity_poly.pdbx_strand_id
1 'polypeptide(L)'
;MAAITIIFPHQLFKKHPALVNGQAVILVEEWLLFNQYKFHQQKIILHRASMKFYESYLNKKGFQVTYIEAVHKNNDVRKLLSSLAKEGINEIHFAETADNWLEKRIASSCKKNNIKQVVCTTPNFLNI
;
A
#
# COMPACT_ATOMS: atom_id res chain seq x y z
N MET A 1 -12.28 -11.51 -11.53
CA MET A 1 -11.30 -10.39 -11.64
C MET A 1 -10.48 -10.42 -10.35
N ALA A 2 -9.16 -10.37 -10.45
CA ALA A 2 -8.30 -10.48 -9.27
C ALA A 2 -7.95 -9.07 -8.78
N ALA A 3 -8.59 -8.67 -7.68
CA ALA A 3 -8.38 -7.38 -7.04
C ALA A 3 -7.50 -7.54 -5.81
N ILE A 4 -6.70 -6.52 -5.49
CA ILE A 4 -5.83 -6.54 -4.31
C ILE A 4 -5.83 -5.18 -3.61
N THR A 5 -5.84 -5.18 -2.28
CA THR A 5 -5.76 -3.94 -1.49
C THR A 5 -4.30 -3.63 -1.22
N ILE A 6 -3.86 -2.39 -1.44
CA ILE A 6 -2.52 -1.92 -1.09
C ILE A 6 -2.65 -0.89 0.03
N ILE A 7 -1.89 -1.09 1.10
CA ILE A 7 -1.83 -0.20 2.26
C ILE A 7 -0.42 0.34 2.41
N PHE A 8 -0.30 1.66 2.50
CA PHE A 8 0.97 2.36 2.66
C PHE A 8 1.32 2.66 4.13
N PRO A 9 2.61 2.92 4.46
CA PRO A 9 3.09 3.12 5.82
C PRO A 9 2.36 4.19 6.66
N HIS A 10 1.80 5.21 6.01
CA HIS A 10 1.09 6.32 6.66
C HIS A 10 -0.43 6.15 6.69
N GLN A 11 -0.95 5.00 6.25
CA GLN A 11 -2.39 4.73 6.11
C GLN A 11 -2.88 3.62 7.07
N LEU A 12 -2.28 3.49 8.25
CA LEU A 12 -2.60 2.40 9.20
C LEU A 12 -3.88 2.66 10.01
N PHE A 13 -5.01 2.84 9.31
CA PHE A 13 -6.29 3.19 9.91
C PHE A 13 -7.00 2.00 10.57
N LYS A 14 -7.60 2.21 11.75
CA LYS A 14 -8.39 1.18 12.44
C LYS A 14 -9.52 0.61 11.54
N LYS A 15 -10.17 1.50 10.77
CA LYS A 15 -11.17 1.22 9.74
C LYS A 15 -10.64 1.74 8.41
N HIS A 16 -9.87 0.93 7.71
CA HIS A 16 -9.28 1.32 6.42
C HIS A 16 -10.35 1.27 5.31
N PRO A 17 -10.52 2.35 4.52
CA PRO A 17 -11.62 2.45 3.56
C PRO A 17 -11.48 1.49 2.37
N ALA A 18 -10.25 1.12 2.01
CA ALA A 18 -9.98 0.22 0.89
C ALA A 18 -10.00 -1.27 1.24
N LEU A 19 -10.23 -1.66 2.50
CA LEU A 19 -10.29 -3.07 2.89
C LEU A 19 -11.62 -3.70 2.48
N VAL A 20 -11.55 -4.80 1.74
CA VAL A 20 -12.70 -5.61 1.33
C VAL A 20 -12.51 -7.04 1.83
N ASN A 21 -13.55 -7.63 2.42
CA ASN A 21 -13.51 -9.01 2.91
C ASN A 21 -13.26 -10.00 1.76
N GLY A 22 -12.36 -10.96 1.98
CA GLY A 22 -11.96 -11.95 0.97
C GLY A 22 -10.95 -11.46 -0.06
N GLN A 23 -10.57 -10.18 -0.03
CA GLN A 23 -9.53 -9.62 -0.88
C GLN A 23 -8.17 -9.72 -0.18
N ALA A 24 -7.13 -10.12 -0.92
CA ALA A 24 -5.77 -10.10 -0.40
C ALA A 24 -5.31 -8.67 -0.11
N VAL A 25 -4.47 -8.51 0.91
CA VAL A 25 -3.94 -7.21 1.33
C VAL A 25 -2.42 -7.22 1.22
N ILE A 26 -1.86 -6.22 0.56
CA ILE A 26 -0.42 -5.97 0.55
C ILE A 26 -0.14 -4.80 1.46
N LEU A 27 0.71 -5.03 2.45
CA LEU A 27 1.27 -4.00 3.31
C LEU A 27 2.73 -3.77 2.89
N VAL A 28 3.03 -2.62 2.30
CA VAL A 28 4.33 -2.36 1.66
C VAL A 28 5.09 -1.25 2.36
N GLU A 29 6.33 -1.51 2.79
CA GLU A 29 7.28 -0.49 3.22
C GLU A 29 7.76 0.34 2.01
N GLU A 30 6.88 1.23 1.53
CA GLU A 30 7.06 1.96 0.27
C GLU A 30 8.39 2.71 0.20
N TRP A 31 9.11 2.50 -0.91
CA TRP A 31 10.43 3.05 -1.18
C TRP A 31 10.48 4.57 -0.96
N LEU A 32 9.44 5.30 -1.36
CA LEU A 32 9.35 6.76 -1.17
C LEU A 32 9.49 7.16 0.31
N LEU A 33 8.94 6.35 1.22
CA LEU A 33 8.88 6.66 2.66
C LEU A 33 10.01 6.05 3.47
N PHE A 34 10.71 5.05 2.92
CA PHE A 34 11.81 4.33 3.59
C PHE A 34 13.20 4.61 3.02
N ASN A 35 13.33 4.80 1.71
CA ASN A 35 14.62 4.69 1.01
C ASN A 35 14.95 5.88 0.08
N GLN A 36 13.98 6.75 -0.24
CA GLN A 36 14.23 7.91 -1.11
C GLN A 36 15.35 8.82 -0.59
N TYR A 37 15.41 8.97 0.73
CA TYR A 37 16.40 9.79 1.42
C TYR A 37 17.02 8.99 2.57
N LYS A 38 18.11 9.52 3.12
CA LYS A 38 18.66 9.07 4.41
C LYS A 38 17.75 9.58 5.54
N PHE A 39 16.62 8.93 5.75
CA PHE A 39 15.70 9.28 6.84
C PHE A 39 16.32 8.99 8.20
N HIS A 40 15.85 9.70 9.23
CA HIS A 40 16.26 9.46 10.61
C HIS A 40 15.89 8.05 11.06
N GLN A 41 16.80 7.36 11.75
CA GLN A 41 16.62 5.95 12.12
C GLN A 41 15.35 5.72 12.95
N GLN A 42 15.05 6.61 13.90
CA GLN A 42 13.85 6.51 14.73
C GLN A 42 12.54 6.57 13.91
N LYS A 43 12.49 7.36 12.84
CA LYS A 43 11.33 7.41 11.93
C LYS A 43 11.12 6.05 11.25
N ILE A 44 12.20 5.44 10.75
CA ILE A 44 12.16 4.13 10.09
C ILE A 44 11.73 3.04 11.07
N ILE A 45 12.29 3.03 12.28
CA ILE A 45 11.93 2.10 13.34
C ILE A 45 10.43 2.24 13.68
N LEU A 46 9.94 3.48 13.84
CA LEU A 46 8.53 3.75 14.14
C LEU A 46 7.61 3.23 13.03
N HIS A 47 7.91 3.52 11.76
CA HIS A 47 7.10 3.03 10.64
C HIS A 47 7.07 1.50 10.60
N ARG A 48 8.24 0.84 10.68
CA ARG A 48 8.32 -0.63 10.64
C ARG A 48 7.54 -1.26 11.80
N ALA A 49 7.75 -0.78 13.03
CA ALA A 49 7.06 -1.29 14.21
C ALA A 49 5.53 -1.14 14.08
N SER A 50 5.07 0.05 13.67
CA SER A 50 3.64 0.32 13.47
C SER A 50 3.04 -0.55 12.38
N MET A 51 3.75 -0.76 11.27
CA MET A 51 3.30 -1.62 10.17
C MET A 51 3.26 -3.10 10.57
N LYS A 52 4.25 -3.61 11.32
CA LYS A 52 4.24 -5.00 11.83
C LYS A 52 3.13 -5.24 12.84
N PHE A 53 2.84 -4.26 13.69
CA PHE A 53 1.66 -4.30 14.53
C PHE A 53 0.38 -4.36 13.69
N TYR A 54 0.28 -3.52 12.65
CA TYR A 54 -0.90 -3.45 11.79
C TYR A 54 -1.11 -4.73 10.96
N GLU A 55 -0.04 -5.35 10.45
CA GLU A 55 -0.06 -6.69 9.84
C GLU A 55 -0.69 -7.71 10.80
N SER A 56 -0.19 -7.76 12.03
CA SER A 56 -0.70 -8.67 13.08
C SER A 56 -2.17 -8.38 13.41
N TYR A 57 -2.56 -7.11 13.45
CA TYR A 57 -3.94 -6.67 13.68
C TYR A 57 -4.89 -7.11 12.57
N LEU A 58 -4.48 -6.99 11.30
CA LEU A 58 -5.27 -7.43 10.15
C LEU A 58 -5.37 -8.96 10.07
N ASN A 59 -4.27 -9.67 10.31
CA ASN A 59 -4.27 -11.14 10.36
C ASN A 59 -5.23 -11.66 11.43
N LYS A 60 -5.26 -11.05 12.63
CA LYS A 60 -6.23 -11.38 13.70
C LYS A 60 -7.69 -11.12 13.31
N LYS A 61 -7.94 -10.23 12.34
CA LYS A 61 -9.26 -9.97 11.78
C LYS A 61 -9.63 -10.89 10.61
N GLY A 62 -8.75 -11.81 10.22
CA GLY A 62 -8.99 -12.78 9.14
C GLY A 62 -8.62 -12.28 7.75
N PHE A 63 -7.91 -11.16 7.62
CA PHE A 63 -7.39 -10.74 6.31
C PHE A 63 -6.13 -11.54 5.95
N GLN A 64 -5.98 -11.88 4.68
CA GLN A 64 -4.75 -12.46 4.14
C GLN A 64 -3.77 -11.33 3.78
N VAL A 65 -2.80 -11.07 4.67
CA VAL A 65 -1.82 -9.99 4.49
C VAL A 65 -0.49 -10.53 3.98
N THR A 66 0.00 -9.92 2.90
CA THR A 66 1.36 -10.09 2.40
C THR A 66 2.18 -8.84 2.74
N TYR A 67 3.22 -9.00 3.55
CA TYR A 67 4.10 -7.90 3.96
C TYR A 67 5.32 -7.78 3.03
N ILE A 68 5.59 -6.58 2.52
CA ILE A 68 6.74 -6.29 1.67
C ILE A 68 7.69 -5.34 2.41
N GLU A 69 8.87 -5.85 2.76
CA GLU A 69 9.90 -5.09 3.46
C GLU A 69 10.66 -4.13 2.53
N ALA A 70 11.26 -3.08 3.10
CA ALA A 70 11.98 -2.03 2.38
C ALA A 70 13.25 -2.50 1.67
N VAL A 71 13.76 -3.69 2.03
CA VAL A 71 14.90 -4.33 1.35
C VAL A 71 14.46 -5.12 0.11
N HIS A 72 13.16 -5.42 -0.01
CA HIS A 72 12.62 -6.20 -1.10
C HIS A 72 12.52 -5.38 -2.39
N LYS A 73 12.74 -5.99 -3.55
CA LYS A 73 12.72 -5.28 -4.85
C LYS A 73 11.36 -4.67 -5.18
N ASN A 74 10.28 -5.26 -4.68
CA ASN A 74 8.90 -4.80 -4.89
C ASN A 74 8.44 -3.77 -3.84
N ASN A 75 9.36 -3.19 -3.05
CA ASN A 75 9.01 -2.11 -2.13
C ASN A 75 8.75 -0.77 -2.84
N ASP A 76 9.17 -0.64 -4.09
CA ASP A 76 8.80 0.48 -4.96
C ASP A 76 7.48 0.13 -5.65
N VAL A 77 6.43 0.91 -5.40
CA VAL A 77 5.10 0.69 -5.98
C VAL A 77 5.12 0.50 -7.51
N ARG A 78 6.07 1.13 -8.21
CA ARG A 78 6.20 0.96 -9.67
C ARG A 78 6.56 -0.47 -10.04
N LYS A 79 7.50 -1.07 -9.31
CA LYS A 79 7.93 -2.47 -9.50
C LYS A 79 6.88 -3.44 -8.99
N LEU A 80 6.26 -3.13 -7.85
CA LEU A 80 5.17 -3.91 -7.27
C LEU A 80 4.04 -4.08 -8.29
N LEU A 81 3.52 -2.99 -8.84
CA LEU A 81 2.41 -3.03 -9.79
C LEU A 81 2.77 -3.78 -11.07
N SER A 82 4.01 -3.67 -11.55
CA SER A 82 4.49 -4.49 -12.66
C SER A 82 4.63 -5.98 -12.33
N SER A 83 4.94 -6.36 -11.08
CA SER A 83 4.91 -7.77 -10.64
C SER A 83 3.48 -8.29 -10.60
N LEU A 84 2.58 -7.53 -9.96
CA LEU A 84 1.17 -7.89 -9.82
C LEU A 84 0.47 -8.06 -11.17
N ALA A 85 0.78 -7.21 -12.15
CA ALA A 85 0.27 -7.37 -13.51
C ALA A 85 0.69 -8.70 -14.16
N LYS A 86 1.93 -9.14 -13.93
CA LYS A 86 2.43 -10.43 -14.44
C LYS A 86 1.77 -11.62 -13.73
N GLU A 87 1.38 -11.42 -12.47
CA GLU A 87 0.61 -12.39 -11.67
C GLU A 87 -0.88 -12.40 -12.04
N GLY A 88 -1.33 -11.57 -12.99
CA GLY A 88 -2.70 -11.53 -13.48
C GLY A 88 -3.65 -10.63 -12.67
N ILE A 89 -3.13 -9.82 -11.74
CA ILE A 89 -3.91 -8.81 -11.03
C ILE A 89 -4.28 -7.68 -12.00
N ASN A 90 -5.56 -7.36 -12.06
CA ASN A 90 -6.10 -6.34 -12.96
C ASN A 90 -6.79 -5.19 -12.24
N GLU A 91 -6.93 -5.23 -10.92
CA GLU A 91 -7.52 -4.16 -10.12
C GLU A 91 -6.78 -3.97 -8.79
N ILE A 92 -6.52 -2.71 -8.42
CA ILE A 92 -5.95 -2.36 -7.10
C ILE A 92 -6.88 -1.41 -6.34
N HIS A 93 -6.94 -1.57 -5.03
CA HIS A 93 -7.72 -0.75 -4.12
C HIS A 93 -6.75 -0.08 -3.14
N PHE A 94 -6.83 1.23 -2.98
CA PHE A 94 -6.02 1.97 -2.00
C PHE A 94 -6.73 3.23 -1.54
N ALA A 95 -6.37 3.74 -0.36
CA ALA A 95 -6.85 5.04 0.10
C ALA A 95 -6.04 6.15 -0.60
N GLU A 96 -6.66 7.30 -0.87
CA GLU A 96 -5.96 8.51 -1.34
C GLU A 96 -4.71 8.76 -0.47
N THR A 97 -3.57 8.94 -1.12
CA THR A 97 -2.29 8.93 -0.39
C THR A 97 -1.92 10.31 0.13
N ALA A 98 -2.55 11.37 -0.38
CA ALA A 98 -2.22 12.78 -0.12
C ALA A 98 -0.74 13.09 -0.40
N ASP A 99 -0.10 12.32 -1.29
CA ASP A 99 1.27 12.49 -1.75
C ASP A 99 1.27 12.48 -3.28
N ASN A 100 1.48 13.66 -3.88
CA ASN A 100 1.44 13.85 -5.32
C ASN A 100 2.45 12.97 -6.08
N TRP A 101 3.61 12.67 -5.49
CA TRP A 101 4.61 11.84 -6.13
C TRP A 101 4.18 10.37 -6.14
N LEU A 102 3.63 9.90 -5.02
CA LEU A 102 3.11 8.54 -4.89
C LEU A 102 1.90 8.34 -5.80
N GLU A 103 0.94 9.28 -5.83
CA GLU A 103 -0.23 9.20 -6.72
C GLU A 103 0.18 9.15 -8.20
N LYS A 104 1.12 10.01 -8.61
CA LYS A 104 1.65 9.99 -9.99
C LYS A 104 2.34 8.67 -10.32
N ARG A 105 3.09 8.08 -9.38
CA ARG A 105 3.76 6.77 -9.57
C ARG A 105 2.74 5.64 -9.70
N ILE A 106 1.70 5.65 -8.87
CA ILE A 106 0.63 4.64 -8.95
C ILE A 106 -0.11 4.78 -10.27
N ALA A 107 -0.62 5.98 -10.59
CA ALA A 107 -1.41 6.22 -11.79
C ALA A 107 -0.64 5.89 -13.08
N SER A 108 0.62 6.33 -13.18
CA SER A 108 1.45 6.02 -14.35
C SER A 108 1.74 4.53 -14.49
N SER A 109 2.01 3.83 -13.37
CA SER A 109 2.26 2.40 -13.38
C SER A 109 0.99 1.60 -13.70
N CYS A 110 -0.16 1.96 -13.12
CA CYS A 110 -1.45 1.36 -13.46
C CYS A 110 -1.77 1.52 -14.95
N LYS A 111 -1.61 2.72 -15.51
CA LYS A 111 -1.80 2.98 -16.94
C LYS A 111 -0.87 2.12 -17.81
N LYS A 112 0.40 1.98 -17.42
CA LYS A 112 1.38 1.18 -18.16
C LYS A 112 1.06 -0.32 -18.15
N ASN A 113 0.53 -0.84 -17.04
CA ASN A 113 0.28 -2.25 -16.84
C ASN A 113 -1.20 -2.66 -17.06
N ASN A 114 -2.06 -1.74 -17.54
CA ASN A 114 -3.49 -1.95 -17.71
C ASN A 114 -4.22 -2.42 -16.44
N ILE A 115 -3.80 -1.91 -15.28
CA ILE A 115 -4.43 -2.18 -13.99
C ILE A 115 -5.47 -1.08 -13.72
N LYS A 116 -6.70 -1.47 -13.38
CA LYS A 116 -7.73 -0.55 -12.90
C LYS A 116 -7.43 -0.14 -11.46
N GLN A 117 -7.62 1.14 -11.16
CA GLN A 117 -7.44 1.68 -9.81
C GLN A 117 -8.80 2.05 -9.20
N VAL A 118 -9.03 1.59 -7.97
CA VAL A 118 -10.13 2.02 -7.11
C VAL A 118 -9.51 2.83 -5.98
N VAL A 119 -9.76 4.14 -6.02
CA VAL A 119 -9.21 5.09 -5.05
C VAL A 119 -10.31 5.44 -4.05
N CYS A 120 -10.10 5.07 -2.80
CA CYS A 120 -11.03 5.34 -1.72
C CYS A 120 -10.67 6.64 -1.01
N THR A 121 -11.65 7.46 -0.68
CA THR A 121 -11.44 8.70 0.06
C THR A 121 -10.70 8.45 1.37
N THR A 122 -9.66 9.24 1.63
CA THR A 122 -8.84 9.05 2.83
C THR A 122 -9.56 9.55 4.08
N PRO A 123 -9.53 8.80 5.21
CA PRO A 123 -10.07 9.26 6.49
C PRO A 123 -9.13 10.25 7.20
N ASN A 124 -8.00 10.63 6.59
CA ASN A 124 -7.04 11.58 7.17
C ASN A 124 -7.63 12.98 7.38
N PHE A 125 -8.61 13.38 6.57
CA PHE A 125 -9.20 14.71 6.60
C PHE A 125 -10.70 14.63 6.87
N LEU A 126 -11.23 15.68 7.49
CA LEU A 126 -12.66 15.83 7.67
C LEU A 126 -13.28 16.19 6.32
N ASN A 127 -14.19 15.36 5.83
CA ASN A 127 -15.09 15.76 4.76
C ASN A 127 -16.28 16.44 5.43
N ILE A 128 -16.29 17.78 5.35
CA ILE A 128 -17.40 18.63 5.80
C ILE A 128 -18.34 18.84 4.63
#